data_AF-A0A2X2IMV8-F1
#
_entry.id   AF-A0A2X2IMV8-F1
#
_cell.length_a   1.000
_cell.length_b   1.000
_cell.length_c   1.000
_cell.angle_alpha   90.00
_cell.angle_beta   90.00
_cell.angle_gamma   90.00
#
_symmetry.space_group_name_H-M   'P 1'
#
loop_
_entity.id
_entity.type
_entity.pdbx_description
1 polymer ?
#
loop_
_entity_poly.entity_id
_entity_poly.type
_entity_poly.pdbx_seq_one_letter_code
_entity_poly.pdbx_strand_id
1 'polypeptide(L)'
;MKGKTIFTKLEALAIEELIEQKCNASSDKQKGIRAKIRTLGFYASDFGVGNGYTVNDFRRVAKIIETKDATLVDQAPIKTVLKEKAKSPILQSSFEMLSLNHAENIITQLKDFDFQGFVTINHVRQNNKIIPQTQGVYIILNTAKKYTFREIGSGGYFKGKDPNVSLDELKANWVDNSHIVYVGKAGSTTSLSTLRSRLIQYFQFGQGKAVGHQGGRYIWQLEKAEELTVCWKTIEGIEPTTVETNLIKEFTRYYGKRPFANLKD
;
A
#
# COMPACT_ATOMS: atom_id res chain seq x y z
N MET A 1 -20.95 -3.72 29.45
CA MET A 1 -20.53 -4.89 28.64
C MET A 1 -19.02 -4.90 28.63
N LYS A 2 -18.36 -6.05 28.83
CA LYS A 2 -16.90 -6.15 28.72
C LYS A 2 -16.50 -6.27 27.25
N GLY A 3 -15.56 -5.46 26.82
CA GLY A 3 -14.95 -5.51 25.49
C GLY A 3 -14.11 -6.77 25.29
N LYS A 4 -13.85 -7.08 24.02
CA LYS A 4 -12.91 -8.12 23.60
C LYS A 4 -11.49 -7.70 24.00
N THR A 5 -10.68 -8.65 24.46
CA THR A 5 -9.25 -8.47 24.73
C THR A 5 -8.36 -9.10 23.66
N ILE A 6 -8.93 -10.03 22.89
CA ILE A 6 -8.28 -10.73 21.79
C ILE A 6 -8.97 -10.33 20.50
N PHE A 7 -8.18 -9.95 19.51
CA PHE A 7 -8.65 -9.54 18.20
C PHE A 7 -7.92 -10.35 17.13
N THR A 8 -8.65 -10.78 16.11
CA THR A 8 -8.02 -11.21 14.87
C THR A 8 -7.25 -10.05 14.25
N LYS A 9 -6.27 -10.36 13.40
CA LYS A 9 -5.56 -9.34 12.62
C LYS A 9 -6.55 -8.38 11.93
N LEU A 10 -7.58 -8.91 11.25
CA LEU A 10 -8.60 -8.12 10.55
C LEU A 10 -9.40 -7.19 11.47
N GLU A 11 -9.85 -7.67 12.64
CA GLU A 11 -10.55 -6.83 13.61
C GLU A 11 -9.65 -5.69 14.12
N ALA A 12 -8.39 -6.01 14.44
CA ALA A 12 -7.42 -5.03 14.90
C ALA A 12 -7.14 -3.96 13.83
N LEU A 13 -7.05 -4.35 12.56
CA LEU A 13 -6.87 -3.44 11.44
C LEU A 13 -8.06 -2.48 11.29
N ALA A 14 -9.28 -2.99 11.34
CA ALA A 14 -10.50 -2.18 11.27
C ALA A 14 -10.66 -1.23 12.46
N ILE A 15 -10.26 -1.66 13.66
CA ILE A 15 -10.28 -0.81 14.86
C ILE A 15 -9.25 0.32 14.72
N GLU A 16 -8.04 0.02 14.28
CA GLU A 16 -7.00 1.04 14.11
C GLU A 16 -7.39 2.12 13.09
N GLU A 17 -7.99 1.75 11.96
CA GLU A 17 -8.46 2.71 10.96
C GLU A 17 -9.52 3.66 11.56
N LEU A 18 -10.48 3.12 12.31
CA LEU A 18 -11.48 3.94 13.00
C LEU A 18 -10.85 4.84 14.07
N ILE A 19 -9.79 4.39 14.74
CA ILE A 19 -9.06 5.21 15.71
C ILE A 19 -8.37 6.39 15.02
N GLU A 20 -7.74 6.19 13.88
CA GLU A 20 -7.13 7.28 13.10
C GLU A 20 -8.17 8.25 12.58
N GLN A 21 -9.29 7.74 12.05
CA GLN A 21 -10.43 8.58 11.66
C GLN A 21 -10.93 9.40 12.85
N LYS A 22 -11.05 8.79 14.05
CA LYS A 22 -11.42 9.48 15.29
C LYS A 22 -10.41 10.58 15.64
N CYS A 23 -9.11 10.30 15.55
CA CYS A 23 -8.05 11.25 15.89
C CYS A 23 -8.06 12.48 14.97
N ASN A 24 -8.46 12.31 13.71
CA ASN A 24 -8.54 13.40 12.72
C ASN A 24 -9.92 14.06 12.61
N ALA A 25 -10.93 13.55 13.33
CA ALA A 25 -12.29 14.05 13.26
C ALA A 25 -12.58 15.13 14.31
N SER A 26 -13.47 16.05 13.97
CA SER A 26 -14.08 17.02 14.90
C SER A 26 -14.83 16.31 16.03
N SER A 27 -14.96 16.99 17.18
CA SER A 27 -15.48 16.42 18.43
C SER A 27 -16.90 15.82 18.30
N ASP A 28 -17.75 16.44 17.48
CA ASP A 28 -19.10 15.98 17.12
C ASP A 28 -19.09 14.65 16.34
N LYS A 29 -18.16 14.49 15.39
CA LYS A 29 -18.02 13.26 14.58
C LYS A 29 -17.40 12.09 15.36
N GLN A 30 -16.53 12.38 16.32
CA GLN A 30 -15.84 11.34 17.10
C GLN A 30 -16.81 10.41 17.87
N LYS A 31 -18.00 10.89 18.28
CA LYS A 31 -18.98 10.07 19.00
C LYS A 31 -19.45 8.89 18.14
N GLY A 32 -19.78 9.14 16.87
CA GLY A 32 -20.22 8.10 15.94
C GLY A 32 -19.11 7.09 15.62
N ILE A 33 -17.88 7.57 15.47
CA ILE A 33 -16.72 6.69 15.22
C ILE A 33 -16.44 5.78 16.43
N ARG A 34 -16.48 6.33 17.66
CA ARG A 34 -16.37 5.51 18.88
C ARG A 34 -17.47 4.45 18.99
N ALA A 35 -18.68 4.73 18.53
CA ALA A 35 -19.75 3.73 18.50
C ALA A 35 -19.39 2.56 17.57
N LYS A 36 -18.85 2.84 16.37
CA LYS A 36 -18.36 1.81 15.45
C LYS A 36 -17.19 0.99 16.01
N ILE A 37 -16.28 1.63 16.77
CA ILE A 37 -15.19 0.91 17.44
C ILE A 37 -15.74 -0.08 18.48
N ARG A 38 -16.78 0.32 19.22
CA ARG A 38 -17.45 -0.54 20.21
C ARG A 38 -18.21 -1.70 19.57
N THR A 39 -18.76 -1.55 18.37
CA THR A 39 -19.39 -2.68 17.66
C THR A 39 -18.38 -3.74 17.23
N LEU A 40 -17.11 -3.37 17.03
CA LEU A 40 -16.00 -4.30 16.81
C LEU A 40 -15.47 -4.92 18.12
N GLY A 41 -16.07 -4.56 19.26
CA GLY A 41 -15.73 -5.13 20.56
C GLY A 41 -14.61 -4.40 21.30
N PHE A 42 -14.06 -3.29 20.79
CA PHE A 42 -13.05 -2.53 21.54
C PHE A 42 -13.68 -1.39 22.36
N TYR A 43 -13.44 -1.43 23.66
CA TYR A 43 -13.93 -0.44 24.62
C TYR A 43 -12.73 0.13 25.38
N ALA A 44 -12.25 1.32 24.98
CA ALA A 44 -11.05 1.93 25.55
C ALA A 44 -11.06 2.04 27.10
N SER A 45 -12.25 2.29 27.68
CA SER A 45 -12.49 2.34 29.12
C SER A 45 -12.09 1.05 29.84
N ASP A 46 -12.26 -0.10 29.20
CA ASP A 46 -12.05 -1.41 29.81
C ASP A 46 -10.56 -1.69 30.01
N PHE A 47 -9.71 -0.93 29.33
CA PHE A 47 -8.26 -0.99 29.39
C PHE A 47 -7.64 0.23 30.10
N GLY A 48 -8.46 1.07 30.74
CA GLY A 48 -8.01 2.30 31.39
C GLY A 48 -7.47 3.36 30.42
N VAL A 49 -7.82 3.28 29.13
CA VAL A 49 -7.35 4.23 28.12
C VAL A 49 -8.40 5.34 27.96
N GLY A 50 -7.96 6.59 28.15
CA GLY A 50 -8.84 7.76 28.05
C GLY A 50 -9.43 8.00 26.65
N ASN A 51 -10.43 8.88 26.54
CA ASN A 51 -11.16 9.15 25.29
C ASN A 51 -10.29 9.64 24.11
N GLY A 52 -9.08 10.15 24.41
CA GLY A 52 -8.08 10.58 23.43
C GLY A 52 -7.25 9.45 22.80
N TYR A 53 -7.55 8.18 23.11
CA TYR A 53 -6.76 7.02 22.68
C TYR A 53 -6.38 7.01 21.19
N THR A 54 -5.16 6.57 20.94
CA THR A 54 -4.53 6.45 19.62
C THR A 54 -4.39 4.99 19.21
N VAL A 55 -3.94 4.75 17.97
CA VAL A 55 -3.60 3.41 17.48
C VAL A 55 -2.56 2.73 18.38
N ASN A 56 -1.57 3.49 18.86
CA ASN A 56 -0.53 2.97 19.73
C ASN A 56 -1.11 2.49 21.07
N ASP A 57 -2.09 3.22 21.63
CA ASP A 57 -2.76 2.79 22.85
C ASP A 57 -3.55 1.50 22.64
N PHE A 58 -4.23 1.37 21.50
CA PHE A 58 -4.91 0.13 21.14
C PHE A 58 -3.93 -1.04 21.01
N ARG A 59 -2.84 -0.88 20.27
CA ARG A 59 -1.82 -1.92 20.09
C ARG A 59 -1.15 -2.36 21.40
N ARG A 60 -1.04 -1.45 22.38
CA ARG A 60 -0.49 -1.76 23.71
C ARG A 60 -1.40 -2.71 24.51
N VAL A 61 -2.71 -2.63 24.31
CA VAL A 61 -3.70 -3.32 25.16
C VAL A 61 -4.39 -4.49 24.48
N ALA A 62 -4.41 -4.52 23.15
CA ALA A 62 -5.04 -5.56 22.36
C ALA A 62 -4.09 -6.74 22.10
N LYS A 63 -4.54 -7.96 22.37
CA LYS A 63 -3.83 -9.18 21.93
C LYS A 63 -4.27 -9.53 20.51
N ILE A 64 -3.38 -9.38 19.53
CA ILE A 64 -3.68 -9.67 18.12
C ILE A 64 -3.21 -11.09 17.79
N ILE A 65 -4.10 -11.90 17.21
CA ILE A 65 -3.80 -13.28 16.78
C ILE A 65 -3.80 -13.41 15.25
N GLU A 66 -2.89 -14.21 14.71
CA GLU A 66 -2.92 -14.63 13.31
C GLU A 66 -3.91 -15.78 13.13
N THR A 67 -4.88 -15.60 12.24
CA THR A 67 -5.85 -16.64 11.90
C THR A 67 -5.18 -17.68 11.01
N LYS A 68 -4.71 -18.78 11.60
CA LYS A 68 -4.39 -20.01 10.84
C LYS A 68 -5.54 -21.01 10.76
N ASP A 69 -6.65 -20.79 11.47
CA ASP A 69 -7.79 -21.70 11.46
C ASP A 69 -9.06 -21.03 10.95
N ALA A 70 -9.60 -21.58 9.88
CA ALA A 70 -10.82 -21.16 9.19
C ALA A 70 -12.12 -21.43 9.99
N THR A 71 -12.06 -21.57 11.31
CA THR A 71 -13.19 -22.04 12.14
C THR A 71 -13.89 -20.94 12.95
N LEU A 72 -13.54 -19.66 12.79
CA LEU A 72 -14.21 -18.53 13.47
C LEU A 72 -14.89 -17.52 12.53
N VAL A 73 -15.11 -17.87 11.25
CA VAL A 73 -15.71 -16.97 10.24
C VAL A 73 -17.22 -16.76 10.42
N ASP A 74 -17.88 -17.44 11.37
CA ASP A 74 -19.34 -17.40 11.50
C ASP A 74 -19.89 -16.44 12.57
N GLN A 75 -19.15 -15.37 12.91
CA GLN A 75 -19.71 -14.30 13.73
C GLN A 75 -20.52 -13.33 12.87
N ALA A 76 -21.85 -13.42 12.97
CA ALA A 76 -22.87 -12.57 12.35
C ALA A 76 -22.59 -11.04 12.32
N PRO A 77 -21.89 -10.41 13.29
CA PRO A 77 -21.55 -8.99 13.23
C PRO A 77 -20.61 -8.64 12.06
N ILE A 78 -19.73 -9.57 11.66
CA ILE A 78 -18.74 -9.33 10.60
C ILE A 78 -19.42 -9.34 9.23
N LYS A 79 -20.30 -10.32 8.94
CA LYS A 79 -21.07 -10.37 7.67
C LYS A 79 -21.91 -9.10 7.44
N THR A 80 -22.51 -8.55 8.49
CA THR A 80 -23.33 -7.33 8.41
C THR A 80 -22.47 -6.07 8.22
N VAL A 81 -21.34 -5.98 8.94
CA VAL A 81 -20.37 -4.89 8.79
C VAL A 81 -19.70 -4.93 7.41
N LEU A 82 -19.39 -6.10 6.86
CA LEU A 82 -18.85 -6.27 5.51
C LEU A 82 -19.87 -5.90 4.42
N LYS A 83 -21.15 -6.27 4.59
CA LYS A 83 -22.23 -5.92 3.65
C LYS A 83 -22.56 -4.42 3.64
N GLU A 84 -22.54 -3.74 4.79
CA GLU A 84 -22.78 -2.29 4.84
C GLU A 84 -21.55 -1.46 4.39
N LYS A 85 -20.33 -2.00 4.51
CA LYS A 85 -19.07 -1.32 4.17
C LYS A 85 -18.63 -1.41 2.71
N ALA A 86 -19.23 -2.28 1.89
CA ALA A 86 -19.00 -2.34 0.44
C ALA A 86 -19.39 -1.05 -0.33
N LYS A 87 -19.90 -0.02 0.38
CA LYS A 87 -20.25 1.29 -0.19
C LYS A 87 -19.17 2.36 -0.02
N SER A 88 -18.09 2.11 0.73
CA SER A 88 -16.99 3.07 0.90
C SER A 88 -15.72 2.56 0.21
N PRO A 89 -15.30 3.16 -0.92
CA PRO A 89 -14.16 2.68 -1.71
C PRO A 89 -12.84 2.64 -0.91
N ILE A 90 -12.69 3.55 0.07
CA ILE A 90 -11.51 3.64 0.92
C ILE A 90 -11.41 2.43 1.85
N LEU A 91 -12.50 2.11 2.56
CA LEU A 91 -12.56 0.95 3.47
C LEU A 91 -12.50 -0.39 2.73
N GLN A 92 -13.06 -0.44 1.51
CA GLN A 92 -12.94 -1.60 0.64
C GLN A 92 -11.47 -1.80 0.22
N SER A 93 -10.78 -0.74 -0.22
CA SER A 93 -9.35 -0.80 -0.56
C SER A 93 -8.48 -1.23 0.63
N SER A 94 -8.79 -0.74 1.83
CA SER A 94 -8.10 -1.12 3.06
C SER A 94 -8.34 -2.61 3.36
N PHE A 95 -9.59 -3.09 3.40
CA PHE A 95 -9.92 -4.48 3.72
C PHE A 95 -9.35 -5.50 2.71
N GLU A 96 -9.41 -5.16 1.43
CA GLU A 96 -8.81 -5.90 0.33
C GLU A 96 -7.30 -6.06 0.55
N MET A 97 -6.62 -4.95 0.82
CA MET A 97 -5.17 -4.91 0.99
C MET A 97 -4.67 -5.59 2.27
N LEU A 98 -5.49 -5.64 3.33
CA LEU A 98 -5.20 -6.41 4.55
C LEU A 98 -5.18 -7.92 4.30
N SER A 99 -5.85 -8.37 3.24
CA SER A 99 -5.86 -9.75 2.78
C SER A 99 -4.76 -10.05 1.76
N LEU A 100 -3.91 -9.06 1.41
CA LEU A 100 -2.64 -9.32 0.72
C LEU A 100 -1.69 -10.06 1.69
N ASN A 101 -1.98 -11.34 1.94
CA ASN A 101 -1.10 -12.23 2.67
C ASN A 101 0.26 -12.23 1.94
N HIS A 102 1.33 -11.86 2.62
CA HIS A 102 2.71 -11.92 2.11
C HIS A 102 3.23 -13.36 1.87
N ALA A 103 2.30 -14.30 1.62
CA ALA A 103 2.48 -15.66 1.18
C ALA A 103 3.04 -15.74 -0.25
N GLU A 104 3.41 -16.96 -0.65
CA GLU A 104 4.11 -17.29 -1.90
C GLU A 104 3.37 -16.90 -3.20
N ASN A 105 2.17 -16.32 -3.14
CA ASN A 105 1.41 -15.95 -4.34
C ASN A 105 0.78 -14.54 -4.29
N ILE A 106 1.64 -13.52 -4.12
CA ILE A 106 1.26 -12.09 -4.21
C ILE A 106 0.57 -11.73 -5.54
N ILE A 107 0.92 -12.41 -6.63
CA ILE A 107 0.33 -12.17 -7.96
C ILE A 107 -1.15 -12.55 -7.95
N THR A 108 -1.51 -13.72 -7.44
CA THR A 108 -2.92 -14.14 -7.35
C THR A 108 -3.73 -13.14 -6.53
N GLN A 109 -3.24 -12.72 -5.38
CA GLN A 109 -3.97 -11.76 -4.56
C GLN A 109 -4.14 -10.40 -5.25
N LEU A 110 -3.09 -9.88 -5.90
CA LEU A 110 -3.21 -8.64 -6.65
C LEU A 110 -4.22 -8.78 -7.81
N LYS A 111 -4.31 -9.94 -8.46
CA LYS A 111 -5.35 -10.22 -9.46
C LYS A 111 -6.75 -10.23 -8.84
N ASP A 112 -6.91 -10.80 -7.65
CA ASP A 112 -8.18 -10.77 -6.91
C ASP A 112 -8.61 -9.33 -6.54
N PHE A 113 -7.64 -8.41 -6.49
CA PHE A 113 -7.88 -6.97 -6.36
C PHE A 113 -7.84 -6.22 -7.69
N ASP A 114 -8.20 -6.85 -8.79
CA ASP A 114 -8.30 -6.26 -10.13
C ASP A 114 -7.02 -5.60 -10.65
N PHE A 115 -5.85 -5.92 -10.09
CA PHE A 115 -4.61 -5.55 -10.76
C PHE A 115 -4.48 -6.37 -12.04
N GLN A 116 -3.95 -5.73 -13.06
CA GLN A 116 -3.71 -6.28 -14.38
C GLN A 116 -2.25 -6.02 -14.80
N GLY A 117 -1.88 -6.50 -15.99
CA GLY A 117 -0.50 -6.43 -16.47
C GLY A 117 0.27 -7.66 -16.03
N PHE A 118 1.03 -7.56 -14.94
CA PHE A 118 1.99 -8.57 -14.48
C PHE A 118 2.99 -8.95 -15.58
N VAL A 119 3.57 -7.93 -16.20
CA VAL A 119 4.60 -8.08 -17.23
C VAL A 119 5.90 -7.42 -16.77
N THR A 120 7.03 -7.78 -17.33
CA THR A 120 8.31 -7.15 -16.96
C THR A 120 8.40 -5.71 -17.46
N ILE A 121 9.24 -4.89 -16.84
CA ILE A 121 9.57 -3.55 -17.33
C ILE A 121 10.10 -3.62 -18.77
N ASN A 122 10.93 -4.62 -19.10
CA ASN A 122 11.40 -4.85 -20.46
C ASN A 122 10.24 -5.06 -21.45
N HIS A 123 9.24 -5.89 -21.10
CA HIS A 123 8.07 -6.12 -21.95
C HIS A 123 7.28 -4.84 -22.20
N VAL A 124 7.06 -4.00 -21.17
CA VAL A 124 6.37 -2.71 -21.35
C VAL A 124 7.14 -1.78 -22.29
N ARG A 125 8.47 -1.75 -22.22
CA ARG A 125 9.29 -0.92 -23.10
C ARG A 125 9.12 -1.30 -24.56
N GLN A 126 8.95 -2.60 -24.84
CA GLN A 126 8.69 -3.12 -26.19
C GLN A 126 7.25 -2.88 -26.64
N ASN A 127 6.28 -2.97 -25.71
CA ASN A 127 4.87 -2.78 -26.01
C ASN A 127 4.14 -2.03 -24.88
N ASN A 128 4.17 -0.71 -24.93
CA ASN A 128 3.51 0.14 -23.94
C ASN A 128 1.98 0.29 -24.16
N LYS A 129 1.44 -0.20 -25.29
CA LYS A 129 0.01 -0.10 -25.62
C LYS A 129 -0.86 -0.96 -24.70
N ILE A 130 -0.27 -1.97 -24.07
CA ILE A 130 -0.94 -2.82 -23.08
C ILE A 130 -1.38 -2.03 -21.82
N ILE A 131 -0.76 -0.88 -21.55
CA ILE A 131 -1.09 -0.06 -20.39
C ILE A 131 -2.31 0.82 -20.75
N PRO A 132 -3.35 0.86 -19.92
CA PRO A 132 -4.52 1.70 -20.15
C PRO A 132 -4.19 3.20 -20.09
N GLN A 133 -4.93 3.99 -20.86
CA GLN A 133 -4.85 5.47 -20.85
C GLN A 133 -5.85 6.07 -19.85
N THR A 134 -5.89 5.51 -18.65
CA THR A 134 -6.77 5.95 -17.55
C THR A 134 -5.94 6.29 -16.33
N GLN A 135 -6.54 6.95 -15.35
CA GLN A 135 -5.91 7.17 -14.04
C GLN A 135 -5.88 5.86 -13.23
N GLY A 136 -4.97 5.79 -12.26
CA GLY A 136 -4.88 4.60 -11.41
C GLY A 136 -3.60 4.50 -10.60
N VAL A 137 -3.37 3.30 -10.07
CA VAL A 137 -2.16 2.95 -9.30
C VAL A 137 -1.40 1.83 -9.99
N TYR A 138 -0.09 1.77 -9.75
CA TYR A 138 0.76 0.70 -10.24
C TYR A 138 1.74 0.24 -9.16
N ILE A 139 2.17 -1.00 -9.26
CA ILE A 139 3.10 -1.65 -8.33
C ILE A 139 4.22 -2.28 -9.13
N ILE A 140 5.46 -2.11 -8.64
CA ILE A 140 6.64 -2.80 -9.14
C ILE A 140 6.99 -3.92 -8.15
N LEU A 141 7.15 -5.13 -8.68
CA LEU A 141 7.38 -6.36 -7.95
C LEU A 141 8.74 -6.97 -8.30
N ASN A 142 9.48 -7.39 -7.28
CA ASN A 142 10.62 -8.29 -7.38
C ASN A 142 10.19 -9.74 -7.11
N THR A 143 9.57 -10.37 -8.11
CA THR A 143 9.07 -11.75 -8.02
C THR A 143 10.19 -12.79 -7.87
N ALA A 144 11.38 -12.50 -8.41
CA ALA A 144 12.55 -13.36 -8.29
C ALA A 144 13.18 -13.35 -6.89
N LYS A 145 12.80 -12.39 -6.03
CA LYS A 145 13.41 -12.14 -4.71
C LYS A 145 14.95 -12.04 -4.73
N LYS A 146 15.51 -11.60 -5.85
CA LYS A 146 16.95 -11.39 -6.03
C LYS A 146 17.22 -9.92 -6.25
N TYR A 147 18.30 -9.41 -5.67
CA TYR A 147 18.74 -8.04 -5.89
C TYR A 147 20.25 -7.96 -5.78
N THR A 148 20.84 -7.17 -6.67
CA THR A 148 22.23 -6.70 -6.59
C THR A 148 22.19 -5.21 -6.85
N PHE A 149 22.78 -4.43 -5.95
CA PHE A 149 22.88 -2.98 -6.13
C PHE A 149 24.11 -2.61 -6.95
N ARG A 150 24.02 -1.48 -7.63
CA ARG A 150 25.15 -0.84 -8.34
C ARG A 150 25.35 0.57 -7.80
N GLU A 151 26.61 1.00 -7.68
CA GLU A 151 26.94 2.37 -7.29
C GLU A 151 26.35 3.38 -8.27
N ILE A 152 26.48 3.09 -9.57
CA ILE A 152 25.92 3.90 -10.65
C ILE A 152 24.79 3.12 -11.32
N GLY A 153 23.57 3.64 -11.17
CA GLY A 153 22.35 3.13 -11.78
C GLY A 153 22.06 3.73 -13.14
N SER A 154 20.94 3.31 -13.73
CA SER A 154 20.48 3.74 -15.05
C SER A 154 19.52 4.94 -15.03
N GLY A 155 19.35 5.59 -13.88
CA GLY A 155 18.47 6.74 -13.72
C GLY A 155 18.95 7.93 -14.55
N GLY A 156 18.00 8.73 -15.05
CA GLY A 156 18.29 9.92 -15.84
C GLY A 156 18.61 11.14 -15.00
N TYR A 157 19.59 11.92 -15.46
CA TYR A 157 19.92 13.21 -14.86
C TYR A 157 18.90 14.25 -15.33
N PHE A 158 17.94 14.57 -14.47
CA PHE A 158 16.93 15.59 -14.78
C PHE A 158 17.28 16.91 -14.10
N LYS A 159 17.43 17.98 -14.88
CA LYS A 159 17.85 19.31 -14.39
C LYS A 159 19.16 19.26 -13.59
N GLY A 160 20.12 18.45 -14.05
CA GLY A 160 21.44 18.31 -13.42
C GLY A 160 21.46 17.56 -12.08
N LYS A 161 20.35 16.96 -11.65
CA LYS A 161 20.29 16.18 -10.41
C LYS A 161 20.73 14.74 -10.65
N ASP A 162 21.72 14.29 -9.89
CA ASP A 162 22.14 12.89 -9.86
C ASP A 162 21.04 12.02 -9.21
N PRO A 163 20.55 10.98 -9.92
CA PRO A 163 19.52 10.09 -9.37
C PRO A 163 20.07 9.02 -8.42
N ASN A 164 21.38 8.81 -8.37
CA ASN A 164 22.02 7.77 -7.59
C ASN A 164 22.14 8.15 -6.11
N VAL A 165 22.15 7.14 -5.25
CA VAL A 165 22.45 7.24 -3.82
C VAL A 165 23.50 6.21 -3.41
N SER A 166 24.02 6.32 -2.19
CA SER A 166 25.02 5.36 -1.68
C SER A 166 24.45 3.95 -1.55
N LEU A 167 25.32 2.93 -1.63
CA LEU A 167 24.93 1.54 -1.40
C LEU A 167 24.33 1.32 0.00
N ASP A 168 24.81 2.05 1.00
CA ASP A 168 24.30 1.95 2.38
C ASP A 168 22.88 2.50 2.48
N GLU A 169 22.57 3.57 1.76
CA GLU A 169 21.21 4.10 1.66
C GLU A 169 20.26 3.12 0.96
N LEU A 170 20.72 2.46 -0.12
CA LEU A 170 19.94 1.41 -0.78
C LEU A 170 19.67 0.24 0.17
N LYS A 171 20.68 -0.24 0.90
CA LYS A 171 20.55 -1.32 1.89
C LYS A 171 19.62 -0.94 3.03
N ALA A 172 19.72 0.28 3.55
CA ALA A 172 18.86 0.77 4.62
C ALA A 172 17.38 0.81 4.21
N ASN A 173 17.10 1.13 2.94
CA ASN A 173 15.75 1.18 2.40
C ASN A 173 15.22 -0.17 1.94
N TRP A 174 16.09 -1.14 1.64
CA TRP A 174 15.67 -2.47 1.17
C TRP A 174 14.77 -3.16 2.19
N VAL A 175 13.72 -3.85 1.72
CA VAL A 175 12.75 -4.54 2.58
C VAL A 175 12.84 -6.04 2.35
N ASP A 176 13.43 -6.75 3.30
CA ASP A 176 13.53 -8.20 3.24
C ASP A 176 12.15 -8.87 3.23
N ASN A 177 12.06 -10.00 2.52
CA ASN A 177 10.85 -10.79 2.35
C ASN A 177 9.68 -10.10 1.64
N SER A 178 9.87 -8.88 1.12
CA SER A 178 8.88 -8.19 0.29
C SER A 178 9.07 -8.49 -1.19
N HIS A 179 7.98 -8.80 -1.88
CA HIS A 179 7.94 -8.74 -3.35
C HIS A 179 7.69 -7.31 -3.84
N ILE A 180 6.99 -6.46 -3.08
CA ILE A 180 6.66 -5.11 -3.50
C ILE A 180 7.86 -4.20 -3.24
N VAL A 181 8.39 -3.59 -4.30
CA VAL A 181 9.54 -2.68 -4.21
C VAL A 181 9.16 -1.22 -4.43
N TYR A 182 8.03 -0.96 -5.10
CA TYR A 182 7.53 0.40 -5.34
C TYR A 182 6.04 0.39 -5.63
N VAL A 183 5.34 1.41 -5.13
CA VAL A 183 3.95 1.74 -5.43
C VAL A 183 3.93 3.15 -6.00
N GLY A 184 3.23 3.36 -7.11
CA GLY A 184 3.05 4.67 -7.69
C GLY A 184 1.64 4.90 -8.18
N LYS A 185 1.36 6.13 -8.59
CA LYS A 185 0.05 6.58 -9.06
C LYS A 185 0.15 7.38 -10.35
N ALA A 186 -0.96 7.45 -11.07
CA ALA A 186 -1.12 8.28 -12.25
C ALA A 186 -2.50 8.94 -12.26
N GLY A 187 -2.52 10.21 -12.69
CA GLY A 187 -3.73 11.02 -12.74
C GLY A 187 -4.17 11.59 -11.39
N SER A 188 -5.11 12.53 -11.47
CA SER A 188 -5.90 13.12 -10.39
C SER A 188 -7.04 13.91 -11.02
N THR A 189 -7.96 14.46 -10.22
CA THR A 189 -8.92 15.47 -10.68
C THR A 189 -8.27 16.70 -11.34
N THR A 190 -7.00 16.96 -11.07
CA THR A 190 -6.23 18.11 -11.57
C THR A 190 -5.13 17.73 -12.58
N SER A 191 -4.96 16.45 -12.91
CA SER A 191 -3.89 15.97 -13.77
C SER A 191 -4.39 15.00 -14.82
N LEU A 192 -4.11 15.32 -16.09
CA LEU A 192 -4.39 14.46 -17.25
C LEU A 192 -3.38 13.31 -17.42
N SER A 193 -2.48 13.09 -16.44
CA SER A 193 -1.55 11.97 -16.48
C SER A 193 -2.33 10.65 -16.42
N THR A 194 -1.98 9.71 -17.30
CA THR A 194 -2.56 8.36 -17.33
C THR A 194 -1.52 7.35 -16.86
N LEU A 195 -1.96 6.15 -16.49
CA LEU A 195 -1.07 5.02 -16.19
C LEU A 195 -0.04 4.85 -17.30
N ARG A 196 -0.47 4.87 -18.56
CA ARG A 196 0.45 4.78 -19.72
C ARG A 196 1.47 5.92 -19.74
N SER A 197 1.05 7.18 -19.66
CA SER A 197 2.00 8.30 -19.76
C SER A 197 2.96 8.36 -18.57
N ARG A 198 2.49 8.03 -17.36
CA ARG A 198 3.31 7.99 -16.15
C ARG A 198 4.33 6.86 -16.17
N LEU A 199 3.92 5.63 -16.49
CA LEU A 199 4.84 4.48 -16.56
C LEU A 199 5.87 4.64 -17.69
N ILE A 200 5.48 5.19 -18.85
CA ILE A 200 6.44 5.52 -19.92
C ILE A 200 7.46 6.54 -19.42
N GLN A 201 7.03 7.62 -18.78
CA GLN A 201 7.95 8.61 -18.22
C GLN A 201 8.90 7.99 -17.18
N TYR A 202 8.37 7.14 -16.29
CA TYR A 202 9.17 6.44 -15.29
C TYR A 202 10.23 5.52 -15.92
N PHE A 203 9.85 4.75 -16.92
CA PHE A 203 10.76 3.82 -17.58
C PHE A 203 11.76 4.52 -18.50
N GLN A 204 11.40 5.67 -19.08
CA GLN A 204 12.33 6.56 -19.77
C GLN A 204 13.38 7.14 -18.83
N PHE A 205 12.97 7.56 -17.63
CA PHE A 205 13.91 7.97 -16.59
C PHE A 205 14.90 6.84 -16.28
N GLY A 206 14.43 5.60 -16.16
CA GLY A 206 15.28 4.42 -15.99
C GLY A 206 16.15 4.02 -17.19
N GLN A 207 16.00 4.70 -18.33
CA GLN A 207 16.85 4.56 -19.52
C GLN A 207 17.84 5.73 -19.65
N GLY A 208 18.09 6.46 -18.55
CA GLY A 208 18.97 7.63 -18.55
C GLY A 208 18.38 8.90 -19.15
N LYS A 209 17.10 8.91 -19.59
CA LYS A 209 16.53 10.11 -20.21
C LYS A 209 16.30 11.21 -19.17
N ALA A 210 16.59 12.45 -19.56
CA ALA A 210 16.40 13.64 -18.75
C ALA A 210 14.90 14.02 -18.63
N VAL A 211 14.11 13.20 -17.91
CA VAL A 211 12.69 13.44 -17.64
C VAL A 211 12.42 13.51 -16.15
N GLY A 212 11.43 14.31 -15.74
CA GLY A 212 11.13 14.51 -14.32
C GLY A 212 10.45 13.30 -13.69
N HIS A 213 11.21 12.38 -13.07
CA HIS A 213 10.65 11.26 -12.32
C HIS A 213 11.52 10.83 -11.12
N GLN A 214 11.49 11.60 -10.03
CA GLN A 214 12.30 11.34 -8.84
C GLN A 214 11.77 10.20 -7.95
N GLY A 215 10.45 9.99 -7.92
CA GLY A 215 9.84 8.87 -7.21
C GLY A 215 10.29 7.53 -7.82
N GLY A 216 10.57 6.53 -6.99
CA GLY A 216 10.98 5.23 -7.47
C GLY A 216 12.43 5.16 -8.01
N ARG A 217 13.25 6.21 -7.85
CA ARG A 217 14.58 6.25 -8.49
C ARG A 217 15.54 5.15 -8.04
N TYR A 218 15.40 4.62 -6.81
CA TYR A 218 16.29 3.56 -6.28
C TYR A 218 16.17 2.24 -7.05
N ILE A 219 15.05 2.00 -7.73
CA ILE A 219 14.91 0.84 -8.63
C ILE A 219 16.01 0.84 -9.69
N TRP A 220 16.46 2.00 -10.16
CA TRP A 220 17.43 2.07 -11.24
C TRP A 220 18.88 1.81 -10.81
N GLN A 221 19.13 1.63 -9.51
CA GLN A 221 20.40 1.07 -8.99
C GLN A 221 20.32 -0.44 -8.74
N LEU A 222 19.24 -1.13 -9.16
CA LEU A 222 19.17 -2.59 -9.23
C LEU A 222 19.73 -3.08 -10.57
N GLU A 223 20.66 -4.04 -10.52
CA GLU A 223 21.29 -4.63 -11.70
C GLU A 223 20.29 -5.21 -12.72
N LYS A 224 19.21 -5.81 -12.22
CA LYS A 224 18.16 -6.45 -13.03
C LYS A 224 16.83 -5.70 -12.95
N ALA A 225 16.87 -4.36 -12.87
CA ALA A 225 15.65 -3.54 -12.80
C ALA A 225 14.65 -3.86 -13.92
N GLU A 226 15.12 -4.21 -15.12
CA GLU A 226 14.27 -4.50 -16.28
C GLU A 226 13.47 -5.81 -16.15
N GLU A 227 13.93 -6.73 -15.28
CA GLU A 227 13.26 -8.00 -14.97
C GLU A 227 12.15 -7.84 -13.93
N LEU A 228 12.07 -6.69 -13.26
CA LEU A 228 10.99 -6.41 -12.31
C LEU A 228 9.63 -6.44 -13.02
N THR A 229 8.63 -6.97 -12.33
CA THR A 229 7.27 -7.09 -12.84
C THR A 229 6.47 -5.84 -12.49
N VAL A 230 5.74 -5.28 -13.43
CA VAL A 230 4.81 -4.18 -13.22
C VAL A 230 3.37 -4.67 -13.37
N CYS A 231 2.51 -4.27 -12.43
CA CYS A 231 1.07 -4.43 -12.51
C CYS A 231 0.37 -3.10 -12.18
N TRP A 232 -0.87 -2.94 -12.62
CA TRP A 232 -1.63 -1.70 -12.44
C TRP A 232 -3.11 -1.97 -12.19
N LYS A 233 -3.78 -1.05 -11.49
CA LYS A 233 -5.23 -1.02 -11.29
C LYS A 233 -5.76 0.33 -11.76
N THR A 234 -6.76 0.29 -12.65
CA THR A 234 -7.50 1.50 -13.06
C THR A 234 -8.40 1.96 -11.93
N ILE A 235 -8.47 3.26 -11.69
CA ILE A 235 -9.24 3.83 -10.57
C ILE A 235 -10.27 4.83 -11.09
N GLU A 236 -11.51 4.69 -10.63
CA GLU A 236 -12.62 5.58 -10.93
C GLU A 236 -13.32 6.00 -9.63
N GLY A 237 -13.90 7.21 -9.61
CA GLY A 237 -14.69 7.70 -8.47
C GLY A 237 -13.91 8.06 -7.20
N ILE A 238 -12.60 7.80 -7.14
CA ILE A 238 -11.71 8.20 -6.05
C ILE A 238 -10.36 8.71 -6.57
N GLU A 239 -9.69 9.55 -5.80
CA GLU A 239 -8.35 10.04 -6.11
C GLU A 239 -7.31 8.89 -6.07
N PRO A 240 -6.51 8.68 -7.13
CA PRO A 240 -5.43 7.69 -7.12
C PRO A 240 -4.42 7.88 -5.97
N THR A 241 -4.23 9.12 -5.53
CA THR A 241 -3.38 9.46 -4.38
C THR A 241 -3.89 8.81 -3.09
N THR A 242 -5.20 8.73 -2.90
CA THR A 242 -5.79 8.09 -1.71
C THR A 242 -5.48 6.59 -1.70
N VAL A 243 -5.61 5.93 -2.86
CA VAL A 243 -5.34 4.49 -3.00
C VAL A 243 -3.85 4.20 -2.80
N GLU A 244 -2.96 4.97 -3.43
CA GLU A 244 -1.51 4.81 -3.28
C GLU A 244 -1.03 5.08 -1.85
N THR A 245 -1.56 6.12 -1.20
CA THR A 245 -1.26 6.42 0.21
C THR A 245 -1.65 5.25 1.11
N ASN A 246 -2.83 4.67 0.90
CA ASN A 246 -3.27 3.50 1.66
C ASN A 246 -2.38 2.28 1.41
N LEU A 247 -2.03 2.01 0.15
CA LEU A 247 -1.09 0.93 -0.23
C LEU A 247 0.25 1.05 0.50
N ILE A 248 0.84 2.24 0.50
CA ILE A 248 2.12 2.49 1.17
C ILE A 248 1.97 2.41 2.70
N LYS A 249 0.84 2.89 3.23
CA LYS A 249 0.58 2.88 4.67
C LYS A 249 0.44 1.47 5.22
N GLU A 250 -0.33 0.60 4.58
CA GLU A 250 -0.47 -0.79 5.02
C GLU A 250 0.82 -1.58 4.84
N PHE A 251 1.54 -1.35 3.73
CA PHE A 251 2.89 -1.88 3.57
C PHE A 251 3.80 -1.49 4.75
N THR A 252 3.80 -0.19 5.10
CA THR A 252 4.61 0.34 6.20
C THR A 252 4.17 -0.22 7.55
N ARG A 253 2.87 -0.44 7.74
CA ARG A 253 2.33 -1.05 8.95
C ARG A 253 2.81 -2.48 9.15
N TYR A 254 2.94 -3.25 8.08
CA TYR A 254 3.41 -4.64 8.14
C TYR A 254 4.93 -4.74 8.26
N TYR A 255 5.69 -4.01 7.43
CA TYR A 255 7.15 -4.12 7.36
C TYR A 255 7.91 -3.15 8.28
N GLY A 256 7.23 -2.17 8.88
CA GLY A 256 7.86 -1.10 9.66
C GLY A 256 8.59 -0.03 8.81
N LYS A 257 8.60 -0.18 7.48
CA LYS A 257 9.22 0.74 6.51
C LYS A 257 8.44 0.77 5.20
N ARG A 258 8.58 1.86 4.44
CA ARG A 258 7.95 2.03 3.11
C ARG A 258 8.53 1.03 2.11
N PRO A 259 7.86 0.74 0.98
CA PRO A 259 8.47 -0.04 -0.09
C PRO A 259 9.81 0.57 -0.51
N PHE A 260 10.75 -0.27 -0.91
CA PHE A 260 12.16 0.08 -1.16
C PHE A 260 12.37 1.45 -1.86
N ALA A 261 11.63 1.73 -2.93
CA ALA A 261 11.80 2.95 -3.72
C ALA A 261 10.72 4.03 -3.47
N ASN A 262 9.84 3.84 -2.49
CA ASN A 262 8.92 4.85 -1.98
C ASN A 262 9.61 5.66 -0.87
N LEU A 263 10.08 6.85 -1.22
CA LEU A 263 10.84 7.71 -0.32
C LEU A 263 9.92 8.49 0.62
N LYS A 264 10.47 9.00 1.73
CA LYS A 264 9.78 9.98 2.56
C LYS A 264 9.85 11.33 1.86
N ASP A 265 8.71 12.01 1.77
CA ASP A 265 8.67 13.43 1.44
C ASP A 265 9.26 14.26 2.59
#